data_AF-A0A0B4XI83-F1
#
_entry.id   AF-A0A0B4XI83-F1
#
_cell.length_a   1.000
_cell.length_b   1.000
_cell.length_c   1.000
_cell.angle_alpha   90.00
_cell.angle_beta   90.00
_cell.angle_gamma   90.00
#
_symmetry.space_group_name_H-M   'P 1'
#
loop_
_entity.id
_entity.type
_entity.pdbx_description
1 polymer ?
#
loop_
_entity_poly.entity_id
_entity_poly.type
_entity_poly.pdbx_seq_one_letter_code
_entity_poly.pdbx_strand_id
1 'polypeptide(L)'
;MNINLAPLSISELEQLIADANTLIEKKKNESIRNAKAEIEKIAAEAGLTIEELMGIAKPAAGGAGKGTRKPAAVKFRHPKDENLTWSGRGKRPNWLQDELAKGKNLDDFAV
;
A
#
# COMPACT_ATOMS: atom_id res chain seq x y z
N MET A 1 -6.40 42.27 -5.74
CA MET A 1 -5.06 42.48 -6.31
C MET A 1 -5.26 43.20 -7.63
N ASN A 2 -4.75 44.42 -7.81
CA ASN A 2 -4.85 45.14 -9.08
C ASN A 2 -3.50 45.03 -9.79
N ILE A 3 -3.45 44.25 -10.87
CA ILE A 3 -2.31 44.17 -11.77
C ILE A 3 -2.61 45.12 -12.93
N ASN A 4 -1.77 46.13 -13.14
CA ASN A 4 -1.94 47.08 -14.24
C ASN A 4 -1.44 46.45 -15.54
N LEU A 5 -2.35 46.17 -16.47
CA LEU A 5 -2.06 45.55 -17.77
C LEU A 5 -2.07 46.55 -18.94
N ALA A 6 -2.44 47.81 -18.70
CA ALA A 6 -2.55 48.84 -19.73
C ALA A 6 -1.29 49.09 -20.59
N PRO A 7 -0.05 48.99 -20.07
CA PRO A 7 1.14 49.25 -20.88
C PRO A 7 1.57 48.06 -21.78
N LEU A 8 0.94 46.88 -21.64
CA LEU A 8 1.34 45.68 -22.38
C LEU A 8 0.79 45.71 -23.81
N SER A 9 1.60 45.28 -24.77
CA SER A 9 1.17 45.03 -26.14
C SER A 9 0.32 43.76 -26.24
N ILE A 10 -0.39 43.58 -27.36
CA ILE A 10 -1.23 42.39 -27.60
C ILE A 10 -0.42 41.10 -27.47
N SER A 11 0.78 41.05 -28.05
CA SER A 11 1.65 39.87 -27.97
C SER A 11 2.09 39.57 -26.53
N GLU A 12 2.36 40.59 -25.72
CA GLU A 12 2.75 40.40 -24.31
C GLU A 12 1.56 39.97 -23.45
N LEU A 13 0.35 40.46 -23.76
CA LEU A 13 -0.88 40.00 -23.11
C LEU A 13 -1.18 38.53 -23.45
N GLU A 14 -0.99 38.11 -24.71
CA GLU A 14 -1.15 36.71 -25.12
C GLU A 14 -0.14 35.79 -24.42
N GLN A 15 1.13 36.21 -24.34
CA GLN A 15 2.16 35.49 -23.58
C GLN A 15 1.80 35.40 -22.09
N LEU A 16 1.36 36.51 -21.49
CA LEU A 16 0.94 36.53 -20.09
C LEU A 16 -0.23 35.57 -19.83
N ILE A 17 -1.19 35.48 -20.76
CA ILE A 17 -2.30 34.52 -20.67
C ILE A 17 -1.77 33.07 -20.73
N ALA A 18 -0.87 32.76 -21.66
CA ALA A 18 -0.29 31.43 -21.79
C ALA A 18 0.49 31.01 -20.53
N ASP A 19 1.31 31.91 -19.99
CA ASP A 19 2.09 31.69 -18.77
C ASP A 19 1.18 31.56 -17.54
N ALA A 20 0.16 32.42 -17.43
CA ALA A 20 -0.81 32.35 -16.35
C ALA A 20 -1.56 31.01 -16.36
N ASN A 21 -2.01 30.55 -17.53
CA ASN A 21 -2.66 29.24 -17.66
C ASN A 21 -1.73 28.09 -17.24
N THR A 22 -0.48 28.12 -17.67
CA THR A 22 0.53 27.13 -17.28
C THR A 22 0.75 27.12 -15.76
N LEU A 23 0.86 28.30 -15.14
CA LEU A 23 1.01 28.45 -13.70
C LEU A 23 -0.23 27.99 -12.93
N ILE A 24 -1.43 28.25 -13.45
CA ILE A 24 -2.68 27.78 -12.86
C ILE A 24 -2.69 26.25 -12.81
N GLU A 25 -2.38 25.58 -13.92
CA GLU A 25 -2.36 24.12 -13.96
C GLU A 25 -1.28 23.53 -13.05
N LYS A 26 -0.10 24.14 -13.00
CA LYS A 26 0.96 23.74 -12.05
C LYS A 26 0.49 23.86 -10.59
N LYS A 27 -0.13 24.98 -10.23
CA LYS A 27 -0.66 25.19 -8.86
C LYS A 27 -1.80 24.25 -8.51
N LYS A 28 -2.70 23.94 -9.46
CA LYS A 28 -3.75 22.94 -9.25
C LYS A 28 -3.15 21.56 -8.97
N ASN A 29 -2.18 21.13 -9.77
CA ASN A 29 -1.50 19.84 -9.58
C ASN A 29 -0.77 19.77 -8.24
N GLU A 30 -0.10 20.86 -7.84
CA GLU A 30 0.54 20.97 -6.53
C GLU A 30 -0.48 20.91 -5.39
N SER A 31 -1.60 21.63 -5.51
CA SER A 31 -2.69 21.58 -4.53
C SER A 31 -3.28 20.18 -4.38
N ILE A 32 -3.51 19.46 -5.49
CA ILE A 32 -3.97 18.07 -5.48
C ILE A 32 -2.95 17.16 -4.79
N ARG A 33 -1.65 17.33 -5.10
CA ARG A 33 -0.59 16.53 -4.47
C ARG A 33 -0.53 16.77 -2.96
N ASN A 34 -0.61 18.03 -2.54
CA ASN A 34 -0.59 18.39 -1.12
C ASN A 34 -1.82 17.85 -0.39
N ALA A 35 -3.00 17.95 -1.00
CA ALA A 35 -4.22 17.37 -0.44
C ALA A 35 -4.11 15.84 -0.31
N LYS A 36 -3.56 15.15 -1.32
CA LYS A 36 -3.32 13.70 -1.25
C LYS A 36 -2.36 13.34 -0.11
N ALA A 37 -1.26 14.07 0.03
CA ALA A 37 -0.28 13.82 1.07
C ALA A 37 -0.89 14.01 2.48
N GLU A 38 -1.74 15.01 2.66
CA GLU A 38 -2.42 15.22 3.94
C GLU A 38 -3.42 14.09 4.25
N ILE A 39 -4.20 13.66 3.26
CA ILE A 39 -5.11 12.52 3.40
C ILE A 39 -4.33 11.23 3.71
N GLU A 40 -3.20 11.01 3.06
CA GLU A 40 -2.33 9.87 3.31
C GLU A 40 -1.78 9.87 4.73
N LYS A 41 -1.37 11.03 5.24
CA LYS A 41 -0.93 11.20 6.62
C LYS A 41 -2.04 10.86 7.62
N ILE A 42 -3.26 11.37 7.39
CA ILE A 42 -4.42 11.05 8.23
C ILE A 42 -4.71 9.54 8.22
N ALA A 43 -4.65 8.90 7.05
CA ALA A 43 -4.84 7.45 6.94
C ALA A 43 -3.75 6.68 7.71
N ALA A 44 -2.49 7.09 7.56
CA ALA A 44 -1.35 6.48 8.24
C ALA A 44 -1.42 6.61 9.76
N GLU A 45 -1.88 7.76 10.29
CA GLU A 45 -2.11 7.96 11.73
C GLU A 45 -3.20 7.02 12.28
N ALA A 46 -4.22 6.70 11.47
CA ALA A 46 -5.23 5.72 11.79
C ALA A 46 -4.79 4.26 11.54
N GLY A 47 -3.59 4.04 10.99
CA GLY A 47 -3.09 2.72 10.60
C GLY A 47 -3.83 2.09 9.42
N LEU A 48 -4.47 2.92 8.60
CA LEU A 48 -5.25 2.54 7.43
C LEU A 48 -4.59 3.05 6.15
N THR A 49 -4.93 2.42 5.03
CA THR A 49 -4.67 2.95 3.70
C THR A 49 -5.75 3.97 3.30
N ILE A 50 -5.48 4.84 2.32
CA ILE A 50 -6.47 5.80 1.80
C ILE A 50 -7.71 5.06 1.25
N GLU A 51 -7.54 3.89 0.64
CA GLU A 51 -8.63 3.06 0.10
C GLU A 51 -9.55 2.51 1.21
N GLU A 52 -8.96 2.12 2.33
CA GLU A 52 -9.70 1.71 3.54
C GLU A 52 -10.37 2.90 4.21
N LEU A 53 -9.70 4.06 4.29
CA LEU A 53 -10.26 5.29 4.84
C LEU A 53 -11.48 5.79 4.03
N MET A 54 -11.41 5.70 2.70
CA MET A 54 -12.51 6.09 1.83
C MET A 54 -13.61 5.03 1.70
N GLY A 55 -13.45 3.84 2.31
CA GLY A 55 -14.42 2.75 2.19
C GLY A 55 -14.59 2.21 0.77
N ILE A 56 -13.62 2.50 -0.13
CA ILE A 56 -13.61 2.05 -1.54
C ILE A 56 -12.92 0.70 -1.67
N ALA A 57 -12.38 0.15 -0.57
CA ALA A 57 -11.91 -1.21 -0.52
C ALA A 57 -12.97 -2.14 -1.14
N LYS A 58 -12.66 -2.70 -2.32
CA LYS A 58 -13.36 -3.89 -2.81
C LYS A 58 -13.40 -4.86 -1.64
N PRO A 59 -14.51 -5.59 -1.41
CA PRO A 59 -14.50 -6.66 -0.46
C PRO A 59 -13.40 -7.63 -0.91
N ALA A 60 -12.22 -7.52 -0.31
CA ALA A 60 -11.24 -8.57 -0.33
C ALA A 60 -12.03 -9.75 0.25
N ALA A 61 -12.18 -10.80 -0.55
CA ALA A 61 -12.71 -12.05 -0.06
C ALA A 61 -11.88 -12.44 1.18
N GLY A 62 -12.44 -12.20 2.36
CA GLY A 62 -11.84 -12.51 3.65
C GLY A 62 -10.99 -11.41 4.28
N GLY A 63 -11.56 -10.76 5.30
CA GLY A 63 -10.83 -10.59 6.57
C GLY A 63 -10.46 -9.17 6.96
N ALA A 64 -11.14 -8.70 8.01
CA ALA A 64 -10.82 -7.53 8.80
C ALA A 64 -9.33 -7.46 9.24
N GLY A 65 -8.82 -6.23 9.28
CA GLY A 65 -7.72 -5.82 10.16
C GLY A 65 -6.33 -6.22 9.68
N LYS A 66 -5.71 -5.37 8.85
CA LYS A 66 -4.27 -5.39 8.62
C LYS A 66 -3.55 -4.47 9.61
N GLY A 67 -3.78 -4.71 10.90
CA GLY A 67 -2.71 -4.51 11.86
C GLY A 67 -1.53 -5.38 11.41
N THR A 68 -0.32 -4.87 11.54
CA THR A 68 0.94 -5.57 11.25
C THR A 68 0.96 -6.95 11.92
N ARG A 69 0.47 -7.98 11.21
CA ARG A 69 0.55 -9.37 11.64
C ARG A 69 2.03 -9.72 11.62
N LYS A 70 2.65 -9.76 12.81
CA LYS A 70 3.95 -10.40 13.04
C LYS A 70 3.96 -11.71 12.27
N PRO A 71 5.02 -12.02 11.48
CA PRO A 71 5.10 -13.27 10.75
C PRO A 71 4.84 -14.41 11.74
N ALA A 72 3.90 -15.29 11.39
CA ALA A 72 3.50 -16.38 12.26
C ALA A 72 4.75 -17.19 12.61
N ALA A 73 5.00 -17.37 13.92
CA ALA A 73 6.12 -18.18 14.38
C ALA A 73 6.10 -19.54 13.67
N VAL A 74 7.22 -19.88 13.04
CA VAL A 74 7.40 -21.20 12.42
C VAL A 74 7.35 -22.22 13.54
N LYS A 75 6.40 -23.16 13.47
CA LYS A 75 6.24 -24.23 14.48
C LYS A 75 6.85 -25.53 14.00
N PHE A 76 6.95 -25.73 12.68
CA PHE A 76 7.48 -26.93 12.07
C PHE A 76 8.44 -26.60 10.92
N ARG A 77 9.57 -27.29 10.82
CA ARG A 77 10.61 -27.12 9.79
C ARG A 77 11.02 -28.47 9.21
N HIS A 78 11.25 -28.50 7.90
CA HIS A 78 11.68 -29.72 7.22
C HIS A 78 13.16 -30.05 7.56
N PRO A 79 13.51 -31.32 7.86
CA PRO A 79 14.82 -31.72 8.37
C PRO A 79 15.94 -31.69 7.34
N LYS A 80 15.61 -31.63 6.04
CA LYS A 80 16.60 -31.55 4.95
C LYS A 80 16.63 -30.18 4.26
N ASP A 81 15.63 -29.33 4.50
CA ASP A 81 15.52 -28.03 3.84
C ASP A 81 14.92 -27.03 4.81
N GLU A 82 15.77 -26.20 5.39
CA GLU A 82 15.38 -25.25 6.43
C GLU A 82 14.47 -24.12 5.92
N ASN A 83 14.37 -23.92 4.60
CA ASN A 83 13.47 -22.94 3.99
C ASN A 83 12.02 -23.42 3.98
N LEU A 84 11.79 -24.73 4.05
CA LEU A 84 10.46 -25.33 4.09
C LEU A 84 9.93 -25.32 5.53
N THR A 85 9.12 -24.32 5.82
CA THR A 85 8.57 -24.08 7.15
C THR A 85 7.05 -24.06 7.15
N TRP A 86 6.46 -24.42 8.28
CA TRP A 86 5.02 -24.38 8.49
C TRP A 86 4.71 -23.82 9.88
N SER A 87 3.82 -22.83 9.93
CA SER A 87 3.42 -22.17 11.18
C SER A 87 2.35 -22.94 11.96
N GLY A 88 1.95 -24.13 11.51
CA GLY A 88 0.86 -24.91 12.09
C GLY A 88 -0.53 -24.32 11.81
N ARG A 89 -0.63 -23.25 11.01
CA ARG A 89 -1.89 -22.62 10.59
C ARG A 89 -2.17 -22.91 9.12
N GLY A 90 -3.43 -23.22 8.80
CA GLY A 90 -3.88 -23.48 7.43
C GLY A 90 -3.54 -24.88 6.91
N LYS A 91 -3.63 -25.07 5.58
CA LYS A 91 -3.34 -26.35 4.93
C LYS A 91 -1.88 -26.76 5.15
N ARG A 92 -1.64 -28.02 5.51
CA ARG A 92 -0.29 -28.59 5.64
C ARG A 92 0.44 -28.51 4.28
N PRO A 93 1.71 -28.12 4.24
CA PRO A 93 2.48 -28.13 3.00
C PRO A 93 2.73 -29.57 2.54
N ASN A 94 2.95 -29.76 1.23
CA ASN A 94 3.08 -31.09 0.63
C ASN A 94 4.21 -31.90 1.27
N TRP A 95 5.36 -31.29 1.55
CA TRP A 95 6.48 -31.97 2.21
C TRP A 95 6.09 -32.58 3.56
N LEU A 96 5.25 -31.91 4.34
CA LEU A 96 4.84 -32.40 5.65
C LEU A 96 3.83 -33.55 5.50
N GLN A 97 2.96 -33.47 4.50
CA GLN A 97 2.05 -34.56 4.17
C GLN A 97 2.82 -35.81 3.69
N ASP A 98 3.84 -35.63 2.86
CA ASP A 98 4.68 -36.70 2.34
C ASP A 98 5.47 -37.39 3.46
N GLU A 99 6.01 -36.62 4.41
CA GLU A 99 6.74 -37.18 5.55
C GLU A 99 5.81 -37.89 6.55
N LEU A 100 4.60 -37.36 6.78
CA LEU A 100 3.58 -38.04 7.58
C LEU A 100 3.08 -39.32 6.89
N ALA A 101 2.98 -39.33 5.56
CA ALA A 101 2.61 -40.51 4.79
C ALA A 101 3.70 -41.61 4.83
N LYS A 102 4.96 -41.22 5.05
CA LYS A 102 6.08 -42.15 5.30
C LYS A 102 6.11 -42.69 6.74
N GLY A 103 5.12 -42.36 7.56
CA GLY A 103 4.96 -42.87 8.93
C GLY A 103 5.75 -42.09 9.99
N LYS A 104 6.25 -40.89 9.67
CA LYS A 104 6.88 -40.00 10.65
C LYS A 104 5.83 -39.24 11.45
N ASN A 105 6.20 -38.81 12.65
CA ASN A 105 5.30 -38.04 13.50
C ASN A 105 5.45 -36.54 13.23
N LEU A 106 4.37 -35.80 13.44
CA LEU A 106 4.34 -34.34 13.25
C LEU A 106 5.33 -33.64 14.20
N ASP A 107 5.52 -34.19 15.40
CA ASP A 107 6.40 -33.64 16.43
C ASP A 107 7.90 -33.74 16.06
N ASP A 108 8.28 -34.67 15.17
CA ASP A 108 9.67 -34.81 14.68
C ASP A 108 10.12 -33.59 13.86
N PHE A 109 9.18 -32.76 13.42
CA PHE A 109 9.41 -31.57 12.62
C PHE A 109 9.26 -30.29 13.42
N ALA A 110 8.92 -30.36 14.71
CA ALA A 110 8.70 -29.17 15.53
C ALA A 110 10.02 -28.43 15.81
N VAL A 111 9.98 -27.09 15.78
CA VAL A 111 11.10 -26.18 16.12
C VAL A 111 10.81 -25.37 17.37
#